data_AF-A0A1T5C6S8-F1
#
_entry.id   AF-A0A1T5C6S8-F1
#
_cell.length_a   1.000
_cell.length_b   1.000
_cell.length_c   1.000
_cell.angle_alpha   90.00
_cell.angle_beta   90.00
_cell.angle_gamma   90.00
#
_symmetry.space_group_name_H-M   'P 1'
#
loop_
_entity.id
_entity.type
_entity.pdbx_description
1 polymer ?
#
loop_
_entity_poly.entity_id
_entity_poly.type
_entity_poly.pdbx_seq_one_letter_code
_entity_poly.pdbx_strand_id
1 'polypeptide(L)'
;MSSGVSGSNSAFRRRVERAAELRAVRASGSTAQENDELNAAEENLRQKRAKIDDAAKAEYLIRDAMAQGKFDNLKYAGKPIPGLGEAYDPDWWVKGLIRRENISGLGPKAILLRTEDAGLDARLDAQFSEKQVREIVEDFNARVIDARRQLQGGPPVITKTRDVDVELDRWRGRRAAAAAVAPPEPEPKRPWWRRLWSGAG
;
A
#
# COMPACT_ATOMS: atom_id res chain seq x y z
N MET A 1 -58.22 55.73 19.60
CA MET A 1 -58.07 54.30 19.94
C MET A 1 -56.94 53.71 19.10
N SER A 2 -56.07 52.93 19.75
CA SER A 2 -55.03 52.06 19.19
C SER A 2 -53.80 52.66 18.51
N SER A 3 -52.87 53.18 19.33
CA SER A 3 -51.44 53.08 19.08
C SER A 3 -50.89 51.98 20.01
N GLY A 4 -50.36 50.87 19.49
CA GLY A 4 -49.67 49.92 20.38
C GLY A 4 -49.50 48.46 19.96
N VAL A 5 -49.09 48.13 18.72
CA VAL A 5 -48.65 46.74 18.42
C VAL A 5 -47.54 46.70 17.34
N SER A 6 -46.46 47.48 17.50
CA SER A 6 -45.28 47.36 16.62
C SER A 6 -44.02 46.85 17.36
N GLY A 7 -43.92 47.08 18.68
CA GLY A 7 -42.74 46.68 19.46
C GLY A 7 -42.63 45.17 19.79
N SER A 8 -43.76 44.47 19.96
CA SER A 8 -43.79 43.07 20.42
C SER A 8 -43.24 42.09 19.36
N ASN A 9 -43.61 42.29 18.09
CA ASN A 9 -43.14 41.45 16.98
C ASN A 9 -41.62 41.58 16.75
N SER A 10 -41.06 42.78 17.00
CA SER A 10 -39.62 43.04 16.95
C SER A 10 -38.86 42.38 18.10
N ALA A 11 -39.44 42.34 19.31
CA ALA A 11 -38.82 41.71 20.48
C ALA A 11 -38.82 40.17 20.40
N PHE A 12 -39.86 39.58 19.81
CA PHE A 12 -39.92 38.14 19.56
C PHE A 12 -38.90 37.70 18.50
N ARG A 13 -38.82 38.40 17.35
CA ARG A 13 -37.82 38.14 16.31
C ARG A 13 -36.39 38.18 16.83
N ARG A 14 -36.03 39.21 17.61
CA ARG A 14 -34.69 39.33 18.22
C ARG A 14 -34.35 38.18 19.19
N ARG A 15 -35.33 37.62 19.91
CA ARG A 15 -35.12 36.46 20.78
C ARG A 15 -34.93 35.17 19.99
N VAL A 16 -35.69 35.00 18.91
CA VAL A 16 -35.56 33.85 18.00
C VAL A 16 -34.21 33.89 17.27
N GLU A 17 -33.78 35.07 16.78
CA GLU A 17 -32.46 35.27 16.17
C GLU A 17 -31.32 34.93 17.13
N ARG A 18 -31.33 35.46 18.37
CA ARG A 18 -30.33 35.08 19.39
C ARG A 18 -30.33 33.59 19.71
N ALA A 19 -31.50 32.95 19.79
CA ALA A 19 -31.59 31.51 20.06
C ALA A 19 -31.05 30.67 18.89
N ALA A 20 -31.19 31.16 17.65
CA ALA A 20 -30.61 30.54 16.47
C ALA A 20 -29.08 30.71 16.43
N GLU A 21 -28.55 31.89 16.75
CA GLU A 21 -27.11 32.14 16.88
C GLU A 21 -26.46 31.26 17.94
N LEU A 22 -27.06 31.17 19.14
CA LEU A 22 -26.55 30.32 20.21
C LEU A 22 -26.60 28.82 19.86
N ARG A 23 -27.60 28.38 19.08
CA ARG A 23 -27.64 27.01 18.54
C ARG A 23 -26.55 26.76 17.51
N ALA A 24 -26.31 27.72 16.61
CA ALA A 24 -25.24 27.63 15.61
C ALA A 24 -23.88 27.50 16.30
N VAL A 25 -23.57 28.38 17.26
CA VAL A 25 -22.33 28.31 18.05
C VAL A 25 -22.16 26.98 18.79
N ARG A 26 -23.25 26.42 19.35
CA ARG A 26 -23.20 25.13 20.06
C ARG A 26 -23.03 23.92 19.14
N ALA A 27 -23.45 24.04 17.87
CA ALA A 27 -23.41 22.94 16.90
C ALA A 27 -22.14 22.97 16.02
N SER A 28 -21.69 24.14 15.56
CA SER A 28 -20.50 24.30 14.71
C SER A 28 -19.25 24.76 15.47
N GLY A 29 -19.38 25.23 16.71
CA GLY A 29 -18.28 25.78 17.50
C GLY A 29 -17.90 27.22 17.13
N SER A 30 -18.64 27.87 16.22
CA SER A 30 -18.36 29.20 15.66
C SER A 30 -19.66 29.96 15.39
N THR A 31 -19.61 31.29 15.42
CA THR A 31 -20.76 32.14 15.04
C THR A 31 -21.02 32.11 13.53
N ALA A 32 -22.22 32.53 13.11
CA ALA A 32 -22.53 32.66 11.68
C ALA A 32 -21.57 33.64 10.98
N GLN A 33 -21.25 34.76 11.64
CA GLN A 33 -20.31 35.76 11.14
C GLN A 33 -18.90 35.19 10.97
N GLU A 34 -18.40 34.43 11.95
CA GLU A 34 -17.09 33.77 11.85
C GLU A 34 -17.05 32.76 10.69
N ASN A 35 -18.14 32.02 10.45
CA ASN A 35 -18.20 31.09 9.31
C ASN A 35 -18.21 31.83 7.96
N ASP A 36 -18.91 32.95 7.86
CA ASP A 36 -18.94 33.77 6.65
C ASP A 36 -17.56 34.39 6.36
N GLU A 37 -16.86 34.83 7.40
CA GLU A 37 -15.48 35.34 7.30
C GLU A 37 -14.50 34.25 6.86
N LEU A 38 -14.61 33.04 7.41
CA LEU A 38 -13.80 31.89 7.01
C LEU A 38 -14.05 31.50 5.55
N ASN A 39 -15.31 31.46 5.13
CA ASN A 39 -15.69 31.17 3.75
C ASN A 39 -15.14 32.25 2.79
N ALA A 40 -15.27 33.53 3.14
CA ALA A 40 -14.71 34.62 2.36
C ALA A 40 -13.16 34.57 2.30
N ALA A 41 -12.50 34.16 3.38
CA ALA A 41 -11.06 33.95 3.40
C ALA A 41 -10.65 32.77 2.50
N GLU A 42 -11.38 31.66 2.54
CA GLU A 42 -11.15 30.50 1.66
C GLU A 42 -11.38 30.86 0.18
N GLU A 43 -12.42 31.59 -0.15
CA GLU A 43 -12.68 32.05 -1.51
C GLU A 43 -11.58 32.97 -2.01
N ASN A 44 -11.12 33.91 -1.16
CA ASN A 44 -9.95 34.74 -1.48
C ASN A 44 -8.71 33.90 -1.72
N LEU A 45 -8.46 32.84 -0.94
CA LEU A 45 -7.36 31.91 -1.17
C LEU A 45 -7.50 31.15 -2.48
N ARG A 46 -8.71 30.66 -2.81
CA ARG A 46 -9.01 29.98 -4.07
C ARG A 46 -8.79 30.91 -5.26
N GLN A 47 -9.27 32.14 -5.19
CA GLN A 47 -9.06 33.16 -6.23
C GLN A 47 -7.57 33.48 -6.41
N LYS A 48 -6.82 33.62 -5.31
CA LYS A 48 -5.36 33.83 -5.36
C LYS A 48 -4.64 32.64 -6.01
N ARG A 49 -5.05 31.40 -5.71
CA ARG A 49 -4.50 30.18 -6.32
C ARG A 49 -4.84 30.08 -7.81
N ALA A 50 -6.08 30.38 -8.19
CA ALA A 50 -6.53 30.36 -9.59
C ALA A 50 -5.88 31.46 -10.45
N LYS A 51 -5.43 32.56 -9.84
CA LYS A 51 -4.66 33.62 -10.52
C LYS A 51 -3.21 33.23 -10.79
N ILE A 52 -2.70 32.16 -10.18
CA ILE A 52 -1.39 31.62 -10.53
C ILE A 52 -1.59 30.71 -11.73
N ASP A 53 -1.05 31.11 -12.87
CA ASP A 53 -1.03 30.28 -14.06
C ASP A 53 -0.17 29.03 -13.82
N ASP A 54 -0.77 27.85 -13.95
CA ASP A 54 -0.09 26.57 -13.76
C ASP A 54 1.08 26.40 -14.74
N ALA A 55 0.95 26.94 -15.96
CA ALA A 55 2.03 26.93 -16.94
C ALA A 55 3.21 27.79 -16.47
N ALA A 56 2.97 29.02 -16.01
CA ALA A 56 4.00 29.88 -15.44
C ALA A 56 4.70 29.25 -14.22
N LYS A 57 3.95 28.53 -13.38
CA LYS A 57 4.54 27.78 -12.26
C LYS A 57 5.42 26.63 -12.74
N ALA A 58 4.96 25.85 -13.72
CA ALA A 58 5.74 24.77 -14.31
C ALA A 58 7.03 25.29 -14.95
N GLU A 59 6.95 26.38 -15.73
CA GLU A 59 8.08 27.07 -16.34
C GLU A 59 9.12 27.50 -15.30
N TYR A 60 8.67 28.12 -14.21
CA TYR A 60 9.55 28.51 -13.10
C TYR A 60 10.26 27.30 -12.50
N LEU A 61 9.54 26.21 -12.22
CA LEU A 61 10.11 24.98 -11.65
C LEU A 61 11.13 24.33 -12.58
N ILE A 62 10.87 24.31 -13.89
CA ILE A 62 11.79 23.79 -14.90
C ILE A 62 13.07 24.64 -14.91
N ARG A 63 12.94 25.98 -14.95
CA ARG A 63 14.09 26.89 -14.93
C ARG A 63 14.93 26.76 -13.66
N ASP A 64 14.29 26.69 -12.50
CA ASP A 64 14.97 26.49 -11.21
C ASP A 64 15.71 25.14 -11.18
N ALA A 65 15.08 24.06 -11.65
CA ALA A 65 15.70 22.75 -11.73
C ALA A 65 16.88 22.70 -12.71
N MET A 66 16.80 23.40 -13.85
CA MET A 66 17.93 23.58 -14.77
C MET A 66 19.07 24.35 -14.10
N ALA A 67 18.80 25.46 -13.40
CA ALA A 67 19.81 26.25 -12.70
C ALA A 67 20.51 25.44 -11.59
N GLN A 68 19.81 24.50 -10.98
CA GLN A 68 20.34 23.58 -9.98
C GLN A 68 21.11 22.40 -10.59
N GLY A 69 21.19 22.28 -11.91
CA GLY A 69 21.84 21.15 -12.59
C GLY A 69 21.13 19.81 -12.37
N LYS A 70 19.84 19.80 -12.01
CA LYS A 70 19.07 18.55 -11.79
C LYS A 70 18.92 17.71 -13.06
N PHE A 71 19.13 18.31 -14.23
CA PHE A 71 19.14 17.66 -15.53
C PHE A 71 20.55 17.26 -16.00
N ASP A 72 21.59 17.55 -15.22
CA ASP A 72 22.96 17.09 -15.52
C ASP A 72 23.13 15.62 -15.11
N ASN A 73 23.95 14.87 -15.84
CA ASN A 73 24.28 13.47 -15.56
C ASN A 73 23.06 12.54 -15.43
N LEU A 74 22.01 12.75 -16.22
CA LEU A 74 20.89 11.82 -16.29
C LEU A 74 21.37 10.41 -16.62
N LYS A 75 20.67 9.39 -16.11
CA LYS A 75 21.03 7.96 -16.26
C LYS A 75 21.38 7.54 -17.70
N TYR A 76 20.71 8.16 -18.67
CA TYR A 76 20.88 7.91 -20.11
C TYR A 76 21.49 9.10 -20.87
N ALA A 77 22.04 10.12 -20.19
CA ALA A 77 22.73 11.22 -20.85
C ALA A 77 23.87 10.67 -21.73
N GLY A 78 23.86 10.99 -23.02
CA GLY A 78 24.83 10.52 -24.00
C GLY A 78 24.76 9.03 -24.34
N LYS A 79 23.84 8.26 -23.77
CA LYS A 79 23.63 6.84 -24.09
C LYS A 79 22.50 6.69 -25.11
N PRO A 80 22.54 5.66 -25.97
CA PRO A 80 21.41 5.35 -26.83
C PRO A 80 20.16 5.11 -25.98
N ILE A 81 19.03 5.67 -26.41
CA ILE A 81 17.74 5.48 -25.74
C ILE A 81 17.34 4.01 -25.91
N PRO A 82 17.13 3.24 -24.82
CA PRO A 82 16.70 1.84 -24.93
C PRO A 82 15.36 1.75 -25.68
N GLY A 83 15.28 0.87 -26.69
CA GLY A 83 14.07 0.66 -27.50
C GLY A 83 13.81 1.71 -28.58
N LEU A 84 14.75 2.65 -28.82
CA LEU A 84 14.63 3.62 -29.92
C LEU A 84 14.78 2.91 -31.27
N GLY A 85 13.75 2.98 -32.12
CA GLY A 85 13.70 2.32 -33.43
C GLY A 85 12.93 1.00 -33.45
N GLU A 86 12.45 0.52 -32.29
CA GLU A 86 11.45 -0.55 -32.23
C GLU A 86 10.07 -0.02 -32.61
N ALA A 87 9.13 -0.92 -32.92
CA ALA A 87 7.74 -0.54 -33.18
C ALA A 87 7.17 0.22 -31.96
N TYR A 88 6.45 1.32 -32.22
CA TYR A 88 5.86 2.13 -31.16
C TYR A 88 4.91 1.28 -30.31
N ASP A 89 5.25 1.13 -29.04
CA ASP A 89 4.46 0.40 -28.05
C ASP A 89 3.72 1.42 -27.17
N PRO A 90 2.39 1.57 -27.26
CA PRO A 90 1.65 2.54 -26.44
C PRO A 90 1.79 2.28 -24.93
N ASP A 91 2.11 1.04 -24.53
CA ASP A 91 2.27 0.62 -23.14
C ASP A 91 3.73 0.66 -22.66
N TRP A 92 4.65 1.27 -23.42
CA TRP A 92 6.09 1.30 -23.10
C TRP A 92 6.38 1.81 -21.69
N TRP A 93 5.65 2.85 -21.26
CA TRP A 93 5.83 3.47 -19.95
C TRP A 93 5.26 2.59 -18.82
N VAL A 94 4.15 1.88 -19.07
CA VAL A 94 3.55 0.94 -18.11
C VAL A 94 4.49 -0.24 -17.89
N LYS A 95 4.99 -0.85 -18.98
CA LYS A 95 5.97 -1.94 -18.92
C LYS A 95 7.26 -1.49 -18.23
N GLY A 96 7.70 -0.27 -18.52
CA GLY A 96 8.83 0.37 -17.85
C GLY A 96 8.61 0.52 -16.34
N LEU A 97 7.42 0.96 -15.93
CA LEU A 97 7.06 1.12 -14.52
C LEU A 97 6.97 -0.21 -13.79
N ILE A 98 6.29 -1.21 -14.36
CA ILE A 98 6.19 -2.57 -13.83
C ILE A 98 7.59 -3.14 -13.58
N ARG A 99 8.50 -2.98 -14.55
CA ARG A 99 9.89 -3.46 -14.42
C ARG A 99 10.68 -2.67 -13.37
N ARG A 100 10.53 -1.34 -13.32
CA ARG A 100 11.26 -0.46 -12.39
C ARG A 100 10.87 -0.71 -10.93
N GLU A 101 9.57 -0.87 -10.68
CA GLU A 101 9.01 -1.06 -9.34
C GLU A 101 8.88 -2.56 -8.97
N ASN A 102 9.32 -3.46 -9.85
CA ASN A 102 9.20 -4.92 -9.70
C ASN A 102 7.77 -5.36 -9.32
N ILE A 103 6.77 -4.79 -9.99
CA ILE A 103 5.37 -5.05 -9.68
C ILE A 103 5.02 -6.47 -10.13
N SER A 104 4.64 -7.31 -9.16
CA SER A 104 4.17 -8.68 -9.38
C SER A 104 2.68 -8.82 -9.10
N GLY A 105 2.08 -9.96 -9.44
CA GLY A 105 0.67 -10.23 -9.15
C GLY A 105 -0.32 -9.61 -10.14
N LEU A 106 0.19 -8.94 -11.17
CA LEU A 106 -0.62 -8.38 -12.26
C LEU A 106 -0.68 -9.39 -13.41
N GLY A 107 -1.80 -10.11 -13.52
CA GLY A 107 -2.00 -11.02 -14.65
C GLY A 107 -3.27 -11.85 -14.55
N PRO A 108 -3.62 -12.58 -15.62
CA PRO A 108 -4.73 -13.52 -15.60
C PRO A 108 -4.51 -14.58 -14.51
N LYS A 109 -5.59 -15.02 -13.84
CA LYS A 109 -5.53 -16.05 -12.77
C LYS A 109 -4.72 -17.29 -13.18
N ALA A 110 -4.85 -17.74 -14.43
CA ALA A 110 -4.11 -18.89 -14.96
C ALA A 110 -2.58 -18.74 -14.85
N ILE A 111 -2.06 -17.55 -15.13
CA ILE A 111 -0.61 -17.27 -15.06
C ILE A 111 -0.19 -17.11 -13.60
N LEU A 112 -0.98 -16.38 -12.79
CA LEU A 112 -0.69 -16.17 -11.38
C LEU A 112 -0.62 -17.49 -10.60
N LEU A 113 -1.58 -18.39 -10.80
CA LEU A 113 -1.61 -19.69 -10.15
C LEU A 113 -0.40 -20.55 -10.52
N ARG A 114 0.13 -20.44 -11.74
CA ARG A 114 1.33 -21.17 -12.14
C ARG A 114 2.58 -20.64 -11.44
N THR A 115 2.69 -19.32 -11.31
CA THR A 115 3.77 -18.68 -10.55
C THR A 115 3.70 -19.04 -9.07
N GLU A 116 2.49 -19.04 -8.50
CA GLU A 116 2.27 -19.46 -7.11
C GLU A 116 2.62 -20.92 -6.87
N ASP A 117 2.20 -21.83 -7.77
CA ASP A 117 2.54 -23.26 -7.70
C ASP A 117 4.06 -23.48 -7.70
N ALA A 118 4.79 -22.74 -8.53
CA ALA A 118 6.25 -22.81 -8.58
C ALA A 118 6.93 -22.32 -7.29
N GLY A 119 6.31 -21.39 -6.56
CA GLY A 119 6.81 -20.87 -5.29
C GLY A 119 6.23 -21.57 -4.05
N LEU A 120 5.30 -22.52 -4.23
CA LEU A 120 4.52 -23.06 -3.13
C LEU A 120 5.38 -23.84 -2.14
N ASP A 121 6.33 -24.66 -2.61
CA ASP A 121 7.21 -25.45 -1.75
C ASP A 121 7.99 -24.56 -0.77
N ALA A 122 8.60 -23.49 -1.27
CA ALA A 122 9.33 -22.52 -0.44
C ALA A 122 8.41 -21.81 0.56
N ARG A 123 7.16 -21.51 0.16
CA ARG A 123 6.17 -20.90 1.04
C ARG A 123 5.74 -21.85 2.16
N LEU A 124 5.58 -23.15 1.88
CA LEU A 124 5.27 -24.18 2.88
C LEU A 124 6.44 -24.37 3.85
N ASP A 125 7.67 -24.36 3.34
CA ASP A 125 8.89 -24.54 4.16
C ASP A 125 9.11 -23.40 5.16
N ALA A 126 8.61 -22.20 4.86
CA ALA A 126 8.61 -21.07 5.77
C ALA A 126 7.60 -21.19 6.93
N GLN A 127 6.68 -22.16 6.90
CA GLN A 127 5.68 -22.35 7.96
C GLN A 127 6.21 -23.19 9.13
N PHE A 128 5.62 -22.96 10.30
CA PHE A 128 6.02 -23.65 11.54
C PHE A 128 4.98 -24.66 12.03
N SER A 129 3.77 -24.66 11.47
CA SER A 129 2.68 -25.54 11.89
C SER A 129 2.06 -26.27 10.70
N GLU A 130 1.74 -27.55 10.90
CA GLU A 130 0.97 -28.35 9.94
C GLU A 130 -0.38 -27.73 9.61
N LYS A 131 -1.02 -27.05 10.58
CA LYS A 131 -2.29 -26.37 10.35
C LYS A 131 -2.15 -25.27 9.30
N GLN A 132 -1.08 -24.48 9.38
CA GLN A 132 -0.80 -23.41 8.41
C GLN A 132 -0.50 -23.98 7.02
N VAL A 133 0.28 -25.06 6.95
CA VAL A 133 0.58 -25.76 5.69
C VAL A 133 -0.72 -26.26 5.04
N ARG A 134 -1.59 -26.92 5.81
CA ARG A 134 -2.90 -27.38 5.34
C ARG A 134 -3.75 -26.23 4.80
N GLU A 135 -3.91 -25.15 5.57
CA GLU A 135 -4.70 -23.98 5.17
C GLU A 135 -4.19 -23.37 3.86
N ILE A 136 -2.87 -23.26 3.68
CA ILE A 136 -2.26 -22.70 2.46
C ILE A 136 -2.54 -23.60 1.24
N VAL A 137 -2.39 -24.92 1.39
CA VAL A 137 -2.63 -25.87 0.28
C VAL A 137 -4.12 -25.92 -0.08
N GLU A 138 -5.00 -25.90 0.91
CA GLU A 138 -6.46 -25.87 0.70
C GLU A 138 -6.91 -24.58 0.01
N ASP A 139 -6.41 -23.42 0.44
CA ASP A 139 -6.68 -22.14 -0.21
C ASP A 139 -6.18 -22.13 -1.67
N PHE A 140 -4.96 -22.61 -1.90
CA PHE A 140 -4.41 -22.72 -3.25
C PHE A 140 -5.30 -23.61 -4.14
N ASN A 141 -5.70 -24.77 -3.65
CA ASN A 141 -6.59 -25.68 -4.37
C ASN A 141 -7.95 -25.05 -4.65
N ALA A 142 -8.54 -24.35 -3.68
CA ALA A 142 -9.80 -23.65 -3.85
C ALA A 142 -9.71 -22.59 -4.96
N ARG A 143 -8.62 -21.82 -5.00
CA ARG A 143 -8.39 -20.81 -6.05
C ARG A 143 -8.14 -21.43 -7.43
N VAL A 144 -7.47 -22.58 -7.51
CA VAL A 144 -7.33 -23.34 -8.76
C VAL A 144 -8.69 -23.82 -9.27
N ILE A 145 -9.52 -24.37 -8.38
CA ILE A 145 -10.86 -24.86 -8.72
C ILE A 145 -11.77 -23.70 -9.16
N ASP A 146 -11.78 -22.59 -8.44
CA ASP A 146 -12.53 -21.39 -8.79
C ASP A 146 -12.11 -20.85 -10.17
N ALA A 147 -10.81 -20.72 -10.40
CA ALA A 147 -10.28 -20.24 -11.69
C ALA A 147 -10.67 -21.15 -12.86
N ARG A 148 -10.75 -22.47 -12.66
CA ARG A 148 -11.23 -23.43 -13.68
C ARG A 148 -12.74 -23.33 -13.91
N ARG A 149 -13.50 -23.02 -12.87
CA ARG A 149 -14.96 -22.87 -12.94
C ARG A 149 -15.37 -21.53 -13.55
N GLN A 150 -14.49 -20.52 -13.50
CA GLN A 150 -14.75 -19.25 -14.16
C GLN A 150 -14.89 -19.43 -15.68
N LEU A 151 -16.06 -19.08 -16.21
CA LEU A 151 -16.34 -18.99 -17.66
C LEU A 151 -15.96 -17.61 -18.24
N GLN A 152 -15.09 -16.85 -17.57
CA GLN A 152 -14.75 -15.46 -17.91
C GLN A 152 -13.83 -15.34 -19.14
N GLY A 153 -13.54 -16.43 -19.84
CA GLY A 153 -12.56 -16.48 -20.92
C GLY A 153 -11.12 -16.28 -20.42
N GLY A 154 -10.18 -16.30 -21.36
CA GLY A 154 -8.75 -16.14 -21.08
C GLY A 154 -7.95 -17.44 -21.21
N PRO A 155 -6.63 -17.40 -20.92
CA PRO A 155 -5.75 -18.56 -21.05
C PRO A 155 -6.22 -19.73 -20.18
N PRO A 156 -6.14 -20.98 -20.67
CA PRO A 156 -6.62 -22.14 -19.93
C PRO A 156 -5.85 -22.36 -18.61
N VAL A 157 -6.57 -22.67 -17.54
CA VAL A 157 -5.99 -22.98 -16.22
C VAL A 157 -5.50 -24.43 -16.20
N ILE A 158 -4.21 -24.61 -16.51
CA ILE A 158 -3.55 -25.93 -16.53
C ILE A 158 -2.90 -26.34 -15.19
N THR A 159 -2.80 -25.41 -14.23
CA THR A 159 -2.21 -25.66 -12.90
C THR A 159 -2.99 -26.74 -12.17
N LYS A 160 -2.29 -27.74 -11.61
CA LYS A 160 -2.91 -28.88 -10.89
C LYS A 160 -3.18 -28.52 -9.43
N THR A 161 -4.21 -29.13 -8.85
CA THR A 161 -4.40 -29.14 -7.40
C THR A 161 -3.36 -30.06 -6.75
N ARG A 162 -2.99 -29.78 -5.50
CA ARG A 162 -2.05 -30.59 -4.72
C ARG A 162 -2.77 -31.35 -3.63
N ASP A 163 -2.32 -32.58 -3.37
CA ASP A 163 -2.87 -33.38 -2.28
C ASP A 163 -2.31 -32.87 -0.93
N VAL A 164 -3.21 -32.58 0.01
CA VAL A 164 -2.86 -31.96 1.29
C VAL A 164 -2.00 -32.90 2.14
N ASP A 165 -2.35 -34.18 2.22
CA ASP A 165 -1.65 -35.14 3.07
C ASP A 165 -0.26 -35.42 2.52
N VAL A 166 -0.14 -35.55 1.19
CA VAL A 166 1.16 -35.70 0.52
C VAL A 166 2.07 -34.50 0.76
N GLU A 167 1.55 -33.27 0.70
CA GLU A 167 2.35 -32.07 0.96
C GLU A 167 2.76 -31.93 2.44
N LEU A 168 1.91 -32.36 3.37
CA LEU A 168 2.25 -32.42 4.80
C LEU A 168 3.38 -33.42 5.07
N ASP A 169 3.34 -34.60 4.46
CA ASP A 169 4.42 -35.59 4.56
C ASP A 169 5.74 -35.07 4.01
N ARG A 170 5.70 -34.42 2.83
CA ARG A 170 6.89 -33.78 2.23
C ARG A 170 7.46 -32.68 3.12
N TRP A 171 6.59 -31.83 3.67
CA TRP A 171 7.00 -30.76 4.58
C TRP A 171 7.64 -31.31 5.86
N ARG A 172 7.04 -32.32 6.50
CA ARG A 172 7.63 -33.02 7.65
C ARG A 172 9.00 -33.60 7.30
N GLY A 173 9.12 -34.26 6.15
CA GLY A 173 10.37 -34.84 5.67
C GLY A 173 11.47 -33.80 5.48
N ARG A 174 11.16 -32.67 4.83
CA ARG A 174 12.12 -31.56 4.64
C ARG A 174 12.56 -30.94 5.97
N ARG A 175 11.64 -30.78 6.92
CA ARG A 175 11.97 -30.28 8.27
C ARG A 175 12.85 -31.25 9.07
N ALA A 176 12.55 -32.54 9.03
CA ALA A 176 13.36 -33.56 9.69
C ALA A 176 14.79 -33.60 9.13
N ALA A 177 14.93 -33.51 7.80
CA ALA A 177 16.23 -33.43 7.15
C ALA A 177 17.00 -32.17 7.55
N ALA A 178 16.35 -31.01 7.61
CA ALA A 178 16.98 -29.76 8.07
C ALA A 178 17.45 -29.84 9.53
N ALA A 179 16.67 -30.47 10.41
CA ALA A 179 17.04 -30.68 11.80
C ALA A 179 18.24 -31.63 11.95
N ALA A 180 18.34 -32.67 11.11
CA ALA A 180 19.46 -33.61 11.13
C ALA A 180 20.79 -33.00 10.64
N VAL A 181 20.74 -31.94 9.84
CA VAL A 181 21.92 -31.22 9.31
C VAL A 181 22.41 -30.12 10.27
N ALA A 182 21.61 -29.75 11.30
CA ALA A 182 22.02 -28.76 12.27
C ALA A 182 23.29 -29.22 13.02
N PRO A 183 24.38 -28.44 13.03
CA PRO A 183 25.61 -28.82 13.71
C PRO A 183 25.35 -29.05 15.21
N PRO A 184 26.03 -30.02 15.84
CA PRO A 184 25.85 -30.29 17.26
C PRO A 184 26.10 -29.01 18.07
N GLU A 185 25.24 -28.80 19.06
CA GLU A 185 25.25 -27.66 19.97
C GLU A 185 26.68 -27.41 20.49
N PRO A 186 27.22 -26.18 20.40
CA PRO A 186 28.58 -25.92 20.84
C PRO A 186 28.68 -26.24 22.32
N GLU A 187 29.61 -27.14 22.69
CA GLU A 187 29.80 -27.55 24.07
C GLU A 187 29.85 -26.32 24.98
N PRO A 188 29.10 -26.30 26.11
CA PRO A 188 29.08 -25.15 26.99
C PRO A 188 30.51 -24.87 27.44
N LYS A 189 31.08 -23.74 26.98
CA LYS A 189 32.44 -23.34 27.30
C LYS A 189 32.58 -23.32 28.81
N ARG A 190 33.32 -24.30 29.35
CA ARG A 190 33.53 -24.44 30.79
C ARG A 190 34.07 -23.11 31.32
N PRO A 191 33.40 -22.51 32.31
CA PRO A 191 33.80 -21.20 32.75
C PRO A 191 35.15 -21.27 33.47
N TRP A 192 36.01 -20.29 33.18
CA TRP A 192 37.43 -20.24 33.53
C TRP A 192 37.71 -20.43 35.03
N TRP A 193 36.78 -20.05 35.91
CA TRP A 193 36.91 -20.20 37.36
C TRP A 193 36.92 -21.66 37.83
N ARG A 194 36.27 -22.60 37.11
CA ARG A 194 36.35 -24.04 37.41
C ARG A 194 37.74 -24.63 37.18
N ARG A 195 38.60 -23.99 36.38
CA ARG A 195 39.98 -24.44 36.14
C ARG A 195 40.95 -23.97 37.22
N LEU A 196 40.64 -22.86 37.90
CA LEU A 196 41.51 -22.30 38.93
C LEU A 196 41.39 -22.99 40.29
N TRP A 197 40.33 -23.75 40.53
CA TRP A 197 40.09 -24.44 41.81
C TRP A 197 40.45 -25.92 41.82
N SER A 198 40.78 -26.52 40.68
CA SER A 198 41.20 -27.93 40.60
C SER A 198 42.72 -28.13 40.59
N GLY A 199 43.51 -27.07 40.78
CA GLY A 199 44.98 -27.09 40.74
C GLY A 199 45.69 -26.94 42.09
N ALA A 200 44.97 -27.01 43.21
CA ALA A 200 45.57 -26.98 44.55
C ALA A 200 45.42 -28.36 45.22
N GLY A 201 46.39 -29.23 44.99
CA GLY A 201 46.55 -30.54 45.61
C GLY A 201 48.01 -30.94 45.55
#